data_AF-A0A3M6TDY5-F1
#
_entry.id   AF-A0A3M6TDY5-F1
#
_cell.length_a   1.000
_cell.length_b   1.000
_cell.length_c   1.000
_cell.angle_alpha   90.00
_cell.angle_beta   90.00
_cell.angle_gamma   90.00
#
_symmetry.space_group_name_H-M   'P 1'
#
loop_
_entity.id
_entity.type
_entity.pdbx_description
1 polymer ?
#
loop_
_entity_poly.entity_id
_entity_poly.type
_entity_poly.pdbx_seq_one_letter_code
_entity_poly.pdbx_strand_id
1 'polypeptide(L)'
;HKLIFAIQPITQNDHVLTDRVFQAFTATDWFNCLQTCHDDPRCISYNYQRSAEANGLCELNDCGVEDFCDREGSLFYSPGFVFQQIRTSK
;
A
#
# COMPACT_ATOMS: atom_id res chain seq x y z
N HIS A 1 -20.21 -15.43 -19.11
CA HIS A 1 -19.24 -16.10 -18.23
C HIS A 1 -18.38 -15.02 -17.58
N LYS A 2 -18.68 -14.64 -16.34
CA LYS A 2 -17.93 -13.62 -15.60
C LYS A 2 -16.56 -14.22 -15.27
N LEU A 3 -15.50 -13.74 -15.93
CA LEU A 3 -14.14 -13.93 -15.42
C LEU A 3 -14.06 -13.14 -14.11
N ILE A 4 -14.17 -13.85 -13.00
CA ILE A 4 -13.69 -13.33 -11.73
C ILE A 4 -12.17 -13.41 -11.87
N PHE A 5 -11.55 -12.34 -12.38
CA PHE A 5 -10.12 -12.15 -12.15
C PHE A 5 -10.00 -12.00 -10.63
N ALA A 6 -9.49 -13.04 -9.97
CA ALA A 6 -9.01 -12.89 -8.61
C ALA A 6 -7.92 -11.80 -8.68
N ILE A 7 -8.26 -10.58 -8.26
CA ILE A 7 -7.33 -9.46 -8.23
C ILE A 7 -6.23 -9.90 -7.26
N GLN A 8 -5.05 -10.20 -7.80
CA GLN A 8 -3.92 -10.58 -6.97
C GLN A 8 -3.35 -9.30 -6.37
N PRO A 9 -3.32 -9.15 -5.04
CA PRO A 9 -2.66 -8.01 -4.42
C PRO A 9 -1.18 -8.00 -4.81
N ILE A 10 -0.67 -6.83 -5.19
CA ILE A 10 0.75 -6.65 -5.52
C ILE A 10 1.48 -6.33 -4.23
N THR A 11 2.51 -7.10 -3.90
CA THR A 11 3.34 -6.88 -2.71
C THR A 11 4.79 -6.73 -3.14
N GLN A 12 5.45 -5.66 -2.70
CA GLN A 12 6.87 -5.44 -2.95
C GLN A 12 7.59 -5.14 -1.64
N ASN A 13 8.51 -6.03 -1.27
CA ASN A 13 9.36 -5.87 -0.10
C ASN A 13 10.42 -4.81 -0.35
N ASP A 14 10.78 -4.08 0.69
CA ASP A 14 11.80 -3.04 0.70
C ASP A 14 11.53 -1.94 -0.33
N HIS A 15 10.25 -1.64 -0.55
CA HIS A 15 9.79 -0.62 -1.47
C HIS A 15 8.65 0.19 -0.85
N VAL A 16 8.54 1.45 -1.28
CA VAL A 16 7.49 2.39 -0.90
C VAL A 16 7.00 3.19 -2.09
N LEU A 17 5.77 3.69 -2.00
CA LEU A 17 5.24 4.74 -2.86
C LEU A 17 5.16 6.05 -2.05
N THR A 18 5.91 7.09 -2.42
CA THR A 18 6.08 8.29 -1.58
C THR A 18 5.14 9.44 -1.92
N ASP A 19 4.77 9.60 -3.19
CA ASP A 19 4.15 10.84 -3.68
C ASP A 19 2.61 10.81 -3.67
N ARG A 20 2.05 9.73 -3.11
CA ARG A 20 0.60 9.42 -3.11
C ARG A 20 0.06 9.14 -1.71
N VAL A 21 0.89 9.33 -0.69
CA VAL A 21 0.51 9.15 0.72
C VAL A 21 -0.47 10.24 1.11
N PHE A 22 -1.69 9.87 1.48
CA PHE A 22 -2.70 10.82 1.97
C PHE A 22 -2.93 10.73 3.48
N GLN A 23 -2.44 9.66 4.13
CA GLN A 23 -2.55 9.46 5.56
C GLN A 23 -1.38 8.62 6.07
N ALA A 24 -0.83 8.99 7.23
CA ALA A 24 0.22 8.22 7.91
C ALA A 24 -0.09 8.09 9.40
N PHE A 25 0.15 6.90 9.97
CA PHE A 25 -0.06 6.62 11.39
C PHE A 25 0.78 5.44 11.86
N THR A 26 0.97 5.32 13.18
CA THR A 26 1.57 4.13 13.78
C THR A 26 0.51 3.04 13.88
N ALA A 27 0.63 1.99 13.08
CA ALA A 27 -0.24 0.82 13.12
C ALA A 27 0.33 -0.22 14.10
N THR A 28 -0.53 -0.90 14.86
CA THR A 28 -0.09 -1.93 15.83
C THR A 28 0.71 -3.06 15.18
N ASP A 29 0.30 -3.42 13.96
CA ASP A 29 0.95 -4.39 13.10
C ASP A 29 0.55 -4.13 11.62
N TRP A 30 1.03 -4.98 10.73
CA TRP A 30 0.71 -4.91 9.29
C TRP A 30 -0.79 -5.13 9.02
N PHE A 31 -1.49 -5.91 9.86
CA PHE A 31 -2.90 -6.22 9.68
C PHE A 31 -3.78 -5.00 9.98
N ASN A 32 -3.43 -4.19 10.98
CA ASN A 32 -4.10 -2.92 11.22
C ASN A 32 -3.95 -1.94 10.04
N CYS A 33 -2.79 -1.93 9.39
CA CYS A 33 -2.56 -1.13 8.17
C CYS A 33 -3.45 -1.61 7.01
N LEU A 34 -3.50 -2.94 6.78
CA LEU A 34 -4.39 -3.58 5.80
C LEU A 34 -5.86 -3.25 6.07
N GLN A 35 -6.33 -3.44 7.30
CA GLN A 35 -7.73 -3.21 7.67
C GLN A 35 -8.12 -1.75 7.46
N THR A 36 -7.27 -0.81 7.88
CA THR A 36 -7.54 0.63 7.71
C THR A 36 -7.59 1.01 6.22
N CYS A 37 -6.67 0.47 5.40
CA CYS A 37 -6.72 0.67 3.95
C CYS A 37 -7.98 0.04 3.33
N HIS A 38 -8.35 -1.17 3.76
CA HIS A 38 -9.55 -1.83 3.29
C HIS A 38 -10.83 -1.02 3.65
N ASP A 39 -10.87 -0.38 4.80
CA ASP A 39 -12.08 0.34 5.25
C ASP A 39 -12.19 1.75 4.65
N ASP A 40 -11.08 2.35 4.18
CA ASP A 40 -11.11 3.61 3.42
C ASP A 40 -11.17 3.35 1.90
N PRO A 41 -12.26 3.70 1.20
CA PRO A 41 -12.40 3.46 -0.23
C PRO A 41 -11.42 4.27 -1.10
N ARG A 42 -10.77 5.30 -0.56
CA ARG A 42 -9.73 6.06 -1.26
C ARG A 42 -8.41 5.30 -1.31
N CYS A 43 -8.17 4.39 -0.37
CA CYS A 43 -6.91 3.68 -0.27
C CYS A 43 -6.79 2.63 -1.38
N ILE A 44 -5.78 2.72 -2.22
CA ILE A 44 -5.51 1.74 -3.27
C ILE A 44 -4.36 0.80 -2.85
N SER A 45 -3.37 1.36 -2.16
CA SER A 45 -2.22 0.65 -1.61
C SER A 45 -1.76 1.26 -0.28
N TYR A 46 -0.84 0.61 0.40
CA TYR A 46 -0.18 1.16 1.58
C TYR A 46 1.31 0.83 1.61
N ASN A 47 2.08 1.64 2.33
CA ASN A 47 3.42 1.30 2.80
C ASN A 47 3.34 0.90 4.27
N TYR A 48 4.02 -0.16 4.66
CA TYR A 48 4.19 -0.53 6.07
C TYR A 48 5.66 -0.72 6.40
N GLN A 49 6.18 0.06 7.34
CA GLN A 49 7.49 -0.13 7.91
C GLN A 49 7.45 -1.30 8.90
N ARG A 50 8.15 -2.39 8.58
CA ARG A 50 8.34 -3.51 9.50
C ARG A 50 9.14 -3.01 10.70
N SER A 51 8.56 -3.07 11.89
CA SER A 51 9.28 -2.87 13.14
C SER A 51 9.55 -4.22 13.82
N ALA A 52 10.68 -4.31 14.52
CA ALA A 52 11.03 -5.48 15.32
C ALA A 52 10.29 -5.52 16.67
N GLU A 53 9.72 -4.40 17.12
CA GLU A 53 9.22 -4.21 18.49
C GLU A 53 7.69 -4.16 18.60
N ALA A 54 6.98 -4.57 17.56
CA ALA A 54 5.56 -4.27 17.34
C ALA A 54 5.32 -2.75 17.20
N ASN A 55 4.29 -2.38 16.46
CA ASN A 55 4.01 -1.02 15.97
C ASN A 55 4.94 -0.54 14.84
N GLY A 56 4.39 -0.35 13.64
CA GLY A 56 5.11 0.13 12.46
C GLY A 56 4.46 1.37 11.85
N LEU A 57 5.23 2.17 11.12
CA LEU A 57 4.67 3.27 10.33
C LEU A 57 3.82 2.69 9.20
N CYS A 58 2.55 3.06 9.14
CA CYS A 58 1.62 2.77 8.07
C CYS A 58 1.32 4.05 7.29
N GLU A 59 1.46 4.00 5.97
CA GLU A 59 1.15 5.10 5.06
C GLU A 59 0.13 4.62 4.04
N LEU A 60 -1.04 5.24 3.98
CA LEU A 60 -2.09 4.90 3.03
C LEU A 60 -1.92 5.74 1.76
N ASN A 61 -1.98 5.06 0.61
CA ASN A 61 -1.80 5.67 -0.70
C ASN A 61 -3.10 5.62 -1.51
N ASP A 62 -3.38 6.69 -2.25
CA ASP A 62 -4.55 6.78 -3.14
C ASP A 62 -4.28 6.23 -4.55
N CYS A 63 -3.17 5.52 -4.72
CA CYS A 63 -2.64 5.04 -5.99
C CYS A 63 -1.97 3.66 -5.87
N GLY A 64 -1.73 2.99 -7.00
CA GLY A 64 -1.03 1.72 -7.12
C GLY A 64 0.04 1.73 -8.24
N VAL A 65 0.58 0.56 -8.59
CA VAL A 65 1.58 0.43 -9.67
C VAL A 65 0.95 0.23 -11.06
N GLU A 66 -0.34 -0.08 -11.13
CA GLU A 66 -1.05 -0.38 -12.37
C GLU A 66 -1.66 0.87 -13.04
N ASP A 67 -1.85 1.98 -12.32
CA ASP A 67 -2.34 3.23 -12.89
C ASP A 67 -1.20 4.20 -13.21
N PHE A 68 -1.36 4.89 -14.33
CA PHE A 68 -0.74 6.17 -14.60
C PHE A 68 -1.32 7.19 -13.62
N CYS A 69 -0.83 7.21 -12.38
CA CYS A 69 -0.97 8.34 -11.46
C CYS A 69 -0.11 9.52 -11.97
N ASP A 70 -0.40 9.92 -13.20
CA ASP A 70 0.05 10.97 -14.12
C ASP A 70 1.53 11.43 -14.20
N ARG A 71 2.45 11.01 -13.32
CA ARG A 71 3.92 10.98 -13.53
C ARG A 71 4.61 10.53 -12.24
N GLU A 72 5.51 9.55 -12.37
CA GLU A 72 6.30 8.87 -11.31
C GLU A 72 5.50 8.21 -10.17
N GLY A 73 4.64 7.25 -10.53
CA GLY A 73 4.24 6.15 -9.64
C GLY A 73 5.32 5.06 -9.54
N SER A 74 6.61 5.44 -9.44
CA SER A 74 7.70 4.49 -9.26
C SER A 74 7.82 4.09 -7.79
N LEU A 75 7.94 2.80 -7.55
CA LEU A 75 8.31 2.32 -6.22
C LEU A 75 9.77 2.66 -5.96
N PHE A 76 10.04 3.27 -4.81
CA PHE A 76 11.39 3.58 -4.36
C PHE A 76 11.89 2.52 -3.41
N TYR A 77 13.14 2.09 -3.59
CA TYR A 77 13.78 1.17 -2.65
C TYR A 77 13.91 1.82 -1.27
N SER A 78 13.36 1.16 -0.25
CA SER A 78 13.35 1.59 1.14
C SER A 78 13.40 0.36 2.05
N PRO A 79 14.59 -0.01 2.57
CA PRO A 79 14.75 -1.19 3.41
C PRO A 79 13.82 -1.20 4.62
N GLY A 80 13.24 -2.36 4.90
CA GLY A 80 12.34 -2.55 6.04
C GLY A 80 10.89 -2.19 5.75
N PHE A 81 10.59 -1.51 4.64
CA PHE A 81 9.20 -1.29 4.23
C PHE A 81 8.62 -2.46 3.43
N VAL A 82 7.30 -2.48 3.34
CA VAL A 82 6.54 -3.30 2.40
C VAL A 82 5.51 -2.39 1.75
N PHE A 83 5.52 -2.34 0.42
CA PHE A 83 4.42 -1.78 -0.37
C PHE A 83 3.41 -2.89 -0.64
N GLN A 84 2.12 -2.63 -0.41
CA GLN A 84 1.04 -3.54 -0.75
C GLN A 84 -0.14 -2.83 -1.40
N GLN A 85 -0.46 -3.20 -2.63
CA GLN A 85 -1.65 -2.77 -3.36
C GLN A 85 -2.78 -3.79 -3.16
N ILE A 86 -3.93 -3.31 -2.71
CA ILE A 86 -5.08 -4.17 -2.36
C ILE A 86 -6.28 -3.97 -3.29
N ARG A 87 -6.22 -2.97 -4.18
CA ARG A 87 -7.25 -2.67 -5.18
C ARG A 87 -6.59 -2.41 -6.54
N THR A 88 -7.30 -2.71 -7.62
CA THR A 88 -6.99 -2.11 -8.91
C THR A 88 -7.29 -0.62 -8.80
N SER A 89 -6.32 0.18 -9.20
CA SER A 89 -6.51 1.59 -9.47
C SER A 89 -7.51 1.75 -10.64
N LYS A 90 -8.23 2.87 -10.71
CA LYS A 90 -9.49 3.00 -11.48
C LYS A 90 -9.28 3.67 -12.83
#